data_AF-A0A1E3AMK6-F1
#
_entry.id   AF-A0A1E3AMK6-F1
#
_cell.length_a   1.000
_cell.length_b   1.000
_cell.length_c   1.000
_cell.angle_alpha   90.00
_cell.angle_beta   90.00
_cell.angle_gamma   90.00
#
_symmetry.space_group_name_H-M   'P 1'
#
loop_
_entity.id
_entity.type
_entity.pdbx_description
1 polymer ?
#
loop_
_entity_poly.entity_id
_entity_poly.type
_entity_poly.pdbx_seq_one_letter_code
_entity_poly.pdbx_strand_id
1 'polypeptide(L)'
;MDNIKYKTFEDVTEVYGKTNLCKICNIKQIITYAKLGVQPVWIDEGYGGKLIAYYFIPETKVAWKYWLENRPDTGQAENAADRDGNRSAGGE
;
A
#
# COMPACT_ATOMS: atom_id res chain seq x y z
N MET A 1 11.83 14.90 14.60
CA MET A 1 11.74 13.49 15.02
C MET A 1 13.07 12.84 14.72
N ASP A 2 13.77 12.32 15.72
CA ASP A 2 14.90 11.43 15.49
C ASP A 2 14.43 10.20 14.71
N ASN A 3 15.17 9.82 13.67
CA ASN A 3 14.88 8.61 12.89
C ASN A 3 15.19 7.39 13.77
N ILE A 4 14.22 6.93 14.55
CA ILE A 4 14.30 5.67 15.29
C ILE A 4 14.51 4.57 14.24
N LYS A 5 15.67 3.90 14.30
CA LYS A 5 15.92 2.68 13.52
C LYS A 5 15.32 1.51 14.28
N TYR A 6 14.13 1.09 13.88
CA TYR A 6 13.51 -0.15 14.36
C TYR A 6 14.41 -1.35 14.01
N LYS A 7 14.51 -2.33 14.92
CA LYS A 7 15.40 -3.48 14.73
C LYS A 7 14.67 -4.67 14.14
N THR A 8 13.38 -4.77 14.42
CA THR A 8 12.51 -5.83 13.91
C THR A 8 11.25 -5.24 13.29
N PHE A 9 10.56 -6.04 12.47
CA PHE A 9 9.25 -5.66 11.98
C PHE A 9 8.21 -5.61 13.11
N GLU A 10 8.39 -6.38 14.19
CA GLU A 10 7.51 -6.33 15.36
C GLU A 10 7.52 -4.93 16.02
N ASP A 11 8.69 -4.32 16.19
CA ASP A 11 8.82 -2.95 16.71
C ASP A 11 7.97 -1.96 15.88
N VAL A 12 8.01 -2.11 14.54
CA VAL A 12 7.24 -1.27 13.61
C VAL A 12 5.75 -1.49 13.80
N THR A 13 5.31 -2.73 13.96
CA THR A 13 3.88 -3.03 14.18
C THR A 13 3.39 -2.56 15.54
N GLU A 14 4.24 -2.54 16.57
CA GLU A 14 3.92 -2.02 17.90
C GLU A 14 3.71 -0.49 17.85
N VAL A 15 4.59 0.23 17.16
CA VAL A 15 4.54 1.70 17.10
C VAL A 15 3.44 2.22 16.17
N TYR A 16 3.36 1.69 14.95
CA TYR A 16 2.44 2.21 13.95
C TYR A 16 1.06 1.54 14.00
N GLY A 17 0.97 0.35 14.58
CA GLY A 17 -0.21 -0.49 14.54
C GLY A 17 -0.30 -1.24 13.21
N LYS A 18 -0.45 -2.57 13.29
CA LYS A 18 -0.48 -3.46 12.11
C LYS A 18 -1.53 -3.07 11.06
N THR A 19 -2.69 -2.54 11.48
CA THR A 19 -3.78 -2.10 10.59
C THR A 19 -3.48 -0.78 9.86
N ASN A 20 -2.53 0.02 10.38
CA ASN A 20 -2.12 1.27 9.77
C ASN A 20 -0.89 1.11 8.87
N LEU A 21 -0.45 -0.12 8.60
CA LEU A 21 0.66 -0.38 7.69
C LEU A 21 0.13 -0.91 6.37
N CYS A 22 0.54 -0.30 5.26
CA CYS A 22 0.30 -0.85 3.93
C CYS A 22 1.59 -1.44 3.35
N LYS A 23 1.45 -2.62 2.76
CA LYS A 23 2.54 -3.34 2.12
C LYS A 23 2.49 -3.11 0.62
N ILE A 24 3.57 -2.57 0.05
CA ILE A 24 3.72 -2.32 -1.38
C ILE A 24 4.88 -3.16 -1.91
N CYS A 25 4.62 -3.95 -2.95
CA CYS A 25 5.63 -4.77 -3.63
C CYS A 25 5.90 -4.30 -5.08
N ASN A 26 5.14 -3.30 -5.55
CA ASN A 26 5.30 -2.75 -6.90
C ASN A 26 6.38 -1.66 -6.87
N ILE A 27 7.53 -1.93 -7.48
CA ILE A 27 8.68 -1.02 -7.51
C ILE A 27 8.33 0.35 -8.12
N LYS A 28 7.42 0.42 -9.11
CA LYS A 28 7.00 1.69 -9.71
C LYS A 28 6.24 2.54 -8.68
N GLN A 29 5.36 1.92 -7.90
CA GLN A 29 4.63 2.61 -6.83
C GLN A 29 5.58 3.08 -5.72
N ILE A 30 6.53 2.24 -5.31
CA ILE A 30 7.58 2.57 -4.32
C ILE A 30 8.38 3.80 -4.77
N ILE A 31 8.82 3.82 -6.04
CA ILE A 31 9.55 4.96 -6.62
C ILE A 31 8.68 6.22 -6.64
N THR A 32 7.39 6.12 -7.01
CA THR A 32 6.47 7.27 -6.99
C THR A 32 6.34 7.84 -5.58
N TYR A 33 6.18 6.99 -4.56
CA TYR A 33 6.07 7.43 -3.17
C TYR A 33 7.36 8.13 -2.72
N ALA A 34 8.52 7.56 -3.05
CA ALA A 34 9.82 8.15 -2.73
C ALA A 34 10.02 9.53 -3.39
N LYS A 35 9.61 9.71 -4.65
CA LYS A 35 9.64 11.01 -5.35
C LYS A 35 8.77 12.08 -4.68
N LEU A 36 7.73 11.67 -3.98
CA LEU A 36 6.83 12.55 -3.22
C LEU A 36 7.29 12.77 -1.76
N GLY A 37 8.48 12.27 -1.40
CA GLY A 37 9.03 12.38 -0.04
C GLY A 37 8.43 11.39 0.96
N VAL A 38 7.57 10.46 0.53
CA VAL A 38 6.98 9.44 1.40
C VAL A 38 7.93 8.23 1.45
N GLN A 39 8.53 8.01 2.61
CA GLN A 39 9.47 6.92 2.85
C GLN A 39 8.78 5.72 3.52
N PRO A 40 9.23 4.49 3.25
CA PRO A 40 8.76 3.33 3.99
C PRO A 40 9.29 3.35 5.43
N VAL A 41 8.48 2.85 6.35
CA VAL A 41 8.86 2.65 7.76
C VAL A 41 9.60 1.33 7.97
N TRP A 42 9.45 0.39 7.03
CA TRP A 42 10.19 -0.87 7.00
C TRP A 42 10.38 -1.35 5.57
N ILE A 43 11.53 -1.95 5.29
CA ILE A 43 11.87 -2.57 4.01
C ILE A 43 12.29 -4.01 4.27
N ASP A 44 11.80 -4.92 3.44
CA ASP A 44 12.13 -6.34 3.52
C ASP A 44 12.25 -6.94 2.11
N GLU A 45 12.70 -8.18 2.03
CA GLU A 45 12.74 -8.99 0.82
C GLU A 45 11.74 -10.16 0.94
N GLY A 46 10.94 -10.37 -0.09
CA GLY A 46 10.03 -11.52 -0.13
C GLY A 46 9.54 -11.84 -1.53
N TYR A 47 8.60 -12.78 -1.67
CA TYR A 47 8.09 -13.21 -2.99
C TYR A 47 9.19 -13.62 -3.99
N GLY A 48 10.25 -14.28 -3.51
CA GLY A 48 11.37 -14.72 -4.34
C GLY A 48 12.30 -13.58 -4.77
N GLY A 49 12.71 -12.74 -3.82
CA GLY A 49 13.69 -11.67 -4.07
C GLY A 49 13.13 -10.32 -4.44
N LYS A 50 11.83 -10.09 -4.25
CA LYS A 50 11.19 -8.80 -4.50
C LYS A 50 11.28 -7.90 -3.28
N LEU A 51 11.54 -6.62 -3.54
CA LEU A 51 11.46 -5.57 -2.55
C LEU A 51 10.02 -5.45 -2.00
N ILE A 52 9.90 -5.53 -0.68
CA ILE A 52 8.67 -5.26 0.07
C ILE A 52 8.90 -3.99 0.87
N ALA A 53 8.03 -2.99 0.69
CA ALA A 53 8.09 -1.74 1.43
C ALA A 53 6.79 -1.56 2.23
N TYR A 54 6.93 -1.34 3.53
CA TYR A 54 5.82 -1.05 4.44
C TYR A 54 5.76 0.44 4.70
N TYR A 55 4.59 1.03 4.55
CA TYR A 55 4.36 2.46 4.78
C TYR A 55 3.26 2.68 5.81
N PHE A 56 3.36 3.79 6.54
CA PHE A 56 2.30 4.22 7.44
C PHE A 56 1.15 4.86 6.65
N ILE A 57 -0.02 4.22 6.64
CA ILE A 57 -1.18 4.57 5.82
C ILE A 57 -1.57 6.05 5.93
N PRO A 58 -1.66 6.67 7.12
CA PRO A 58 -2.04 8.08 7.26
C PRO A 58 -1.16 9.05 6.45
N GLU A 59 0.13 8.73 6.26
CA GLU A 59 1.08 9.56 5.51
C GLU A 59 1.03 9.29 3.99
N THR A 60 0.46 8.17 3.57
CA THR A 60 0.44 7.75 2.16
C THR A 60 -0.74 8.28 1.35
N LYS A 61 -1.73 8.92 1.98
CA LYS A 61 -3.02 9.27 1.34
C LYS A 61 -2.85 10.06 0.04
N VAL A 62 -1.98 11.07 0.04
CA VAL A 62 -1.72 11.90 -1.14
C VAL A 62 -0.95 11.12 -2.22
N ALA A 63 0.09 10.39 -1.82
CA ALA A 63 0.88 9.57 -2.74
C ALA A 63 0.04 8.47 -3.40
N TRP A 64 -0.90 7.89 -2.65
CA TRP A 64 -1.85 6.91 -3.15
C TRP A 64 -2.77 7.50 -4.22
N LYS A 65 -3.33 8.70 -3.97
CA LYS A 65 -4.15 9.41 -4.95
C LYS A 65 -3.39 9.65 -6.26
N TYR A 66 -2.17 10.19 -6.19
CA TYR A 66 -1.35 10.44 -7.39
C TYR A 66 -0.94 9.17 -8.10
N TRP A 67 -0.70 8.08 -7.36
CA TRP A 67 -0.47 6.79 -7.96
C TRP A 67 -1.68 6.28 -8.73
N LEU A 68 -2.90 6.38 -8.17
CA LEU A 68 -4.13 5.96 -8.86
C LEU A 68 -4.38 6.75 -10.16
N GLU A 69 -4.07 8.04 -10.18
CA GLU A 69 -4.25 8.92 -11.34
C GLU A 69 -3.25 8.62 -12.47
N ASN A 70 -2.09 8.03 -12.17
CA ASN A 70 -0.98 7.85 -13.12
C ASN A 70 -0.53 6.39 -13.28
N ARG A 71 -1.20 5.44 -12.63
CA ARG A 71 -0.82 4.03 -12.72
C ARG A 71 -1.09 3.54 -14.15
N PRO A 72 -0.18 2.75 -14.74
CA PRO A 72 -0.48 2.08 -16.00
C PRO A 72 -1.69 1.17 -15.80
N ASP A 73 -2.72 1.34 -16.62
CA ASP A 73 -3.92 0.48 -16.59
C ASP A 73 -3.50 -0.98 -16.80
N THR A 74 -3.46 -1.74 -15.72
CA THR A 74 -3.35 -3.19 -15.79
C THR A 74 -4.74 -3.81 -15.89
N GLY A 75 -5.65 -3.30 -16.74
CA GLY A 75 -6.95 -3.93 -17.05
C GLY A 75 -7.81 -4.37 -15.84
N GLN A 76 -7.54 -3.86 -14.64
CA GLN A 76 -8.08 -4.36 -13.37
C GLN A 76 -9.04 -3.35 -12.73
N ALA A 77 -9.07 -2.11 -13.21
CA ALA A 77 -10.03 -1.09 -12.78
C ALA A 77 -11.48 -1.48 -13.15
N GLU A 78 -11.65 -2.32 -14.17
CA GLU A 78 -12.95 -2.78 -14.69
C GLU A 78 -13.68 -3.74 -13.73
N ASN A 79 -12.94 -4.42 -12.83
CA ASN A 79 -13.49 -5.49 -11.99
C ASN A 79 -13.95 -5.03 -10.59
N ALA A 80 -13.74 -3.76 -10.22
CA ALA A 80 -14.15 -3.23 -8.91
C ALA A 80 -15.53 -2.56 -8.94
N ALA A 81 -15.96 -2.04 -10.09
CA ALA A 81 -17.28 -1.41 -10.24
C ALA A 81 -18.43 -2.42 -10.39
N ASP A 82 -18.13 -3.68 -10.73
CA ASP A 82 -19.14 -4.73 -10.96
C ASP A 82 -19.62 -5.41 -9.67
N ARG A 83 -18.92 -5.24 -8.53
CA ARG A 83 -19.28 -5.92 -7.27
C ARG A 83 -20.48 -5.32 -6.53
N ASP A 84 -20.99 -4.15 -6.93
CA ASP A 84 -22.18 -3.54 -6.31
C ASP A 84 -23.48 -3.82 -7.09
N GLY A 85 -23.42 -4.56 -8.19
CA GLY A 85 -24.56 -4.76 -9.10
C GLY A 85 -25.44 -5.99 -8.87
N ASN A 86 -25.08 -6.93 -7.98
CA ASN A 86 -25.84 -8.18 -7.84
C ASN A 86 -26.26 -8.49 -6.39
N ARG A 87 -27.23 -7.74 -5.87
CA ARG A 87 -28.18 -8.27 -4.89
C ARG A 87 -29.44 -8.67 -5.65
N SER A 88 -29.45 -9.95 -6.05
CA SER A 88 -30.51 -10.59 -6.81
C SER A 88 -31.87 -10.43 -6.13
N ALA A 89 -32.86 -10.16 -6.96
CA ALA A 89 -34.25 -10.50 -6.70
C ALA A 89 -34.37 -12.00 -6.39
N GLY A 90 -35.15 -12.36 -5.37
CA GLY A 90 -35.51 -13.74 -5.06
C GLY A 90 -36.27 -13.87 -3.73
N GLY A 91 -37.54 -14.29 -3.82
CA GLY A 91 -38.45 -14.61 -2.72
C GLY A 91 -39.66 -13.67 -2.73
N GLU A 92 -40.90 -14.10 -2.96
CA GLU A 92 -41.56 -15.42 -2.94
C GLU A 92 -42.60 -15.54 -4.06
#